data_AF-A0A135IDD0-F1
#
_entry.id   AF-A0A135IDD0-F1
#
_cell.length_a   1.000
_cell.length_b   1.000
_cell.length_c   1.000
_cell.angle_alpha   90.00
_cell.angle_beta   90.00
_cell.angle_gamma   90.00
#
_symmetry.space_group_name_H-M   'P 1'
#
loop_
_entity.id
_entity.type
_entity.pdbx_description
1 polymer ?
#
loop_
_entity_poly.entity_id
_entity_poly.type
_entity_poly.pdbx_seq_one_letter_code
_entity_poly.pdbx_strand_id
1 'polypeptide(L)'
;MPSTSNAHLMSVPESKSLEEVIALIEAVENAYPNDNWKVIAVRLRKTHYNSDLWDLFLVGSIDIEPANVEQGVPPSVIDTLKKGNIIFKDPNGNAIDMTHIWALINALSYPSIDAGIDDLSGISVADSISWVGDIGSVVSEYTLKTRPHFDSLEQYFHGYSSGSDLYGDIDGYGIFHQEIDDNLPLSARIRTYYQDNFNNRFHYYEKATNIKFENNDNVFSVSGASVKNIIEPKVKQFASFWTLHLCRSSDFQCFVDDIDKKFYSGADVKTVVSLYSTWMETQLAEASSLIR
;
A
#
# COMPACT_ATOMS: atom_id res chain seq x y z
N MET A 1 -33.69 13.10 9.95
CA MET A 1 -33.46 14.00 8.79
C MET A 1 -32.24 13.45 8.07
N PRO A 2 -32.29 13.19 6.75
CA PRO A 2 -31.11 12.72 6.04
C PRO A 2 -30.09 13.86 6.00
N SER A 3 -28.92 13.63 6.59
CA SER A 3 -27.77 14.51 6.51
C SER A 3 -27.29 14.50 5.06
N THR A 4 -27.63 15.55 4.31
CA THR A 4 -26.98 15.88 3.04
C THR A 4 -25.63 16.50 3.34
N SER A 5 -24.74 15.70 3.92
CA SER A 5 -23.32 15.98 3.90
C SER A 5 -22.85 15.74 2.47
N ASN A 6 -22.79 16.82 1.68
CA ASN A 6 -21.89 16.90 0.54
C ASN A 6 -20.46 16.86 1.11
N ALA A 7 -20.04 15.70 1.63
CA ALA A 7 -18.64 15.37 1.71
C ALA A 7 -18.11 15.64 0.30
N HIS A 8 -17.11 16.50 0.17
CA HIS A 8 -16.41 16.72 -1.08
C HIS A 8 -16.03 15.33 -1.60
N LEU A 9 -16.82 14.81 -2.52
CA LEU A 9 -16.49 13.64 -3.32
C LEU A 9 -15.23 14.08 -4.04
N MET A 10 -14.07 13.73 -3.49
CA MET A 10 -12.84 13.71 -4.27
C MET A 10 -13.21 12.93 -5.52
N SER A 11 -13.16 13.62 -6.67
CA SER A 11 -13.55 13.00 -7.93
C SER A 11 -12.79 11.69 -8.04
N VAL A 12 -13.53 10.58 -8.19
CA VAL A 12 -12.94 9.26 -8.35
C VAL A 12 -11.86 9.39 -9.43
N PRO A 13 -10.60 9.00 -9.16
CA PRO A 13 -9.54 9.09 -10.16
C PRO A 13 -9.99 8.42 -11.45
N GLU A 14 -9.68 9.05 -12.58
CA GLU A 14 -9.96 8.44 -13.89
C GLU A 14 -9.17 7.13 -13.99
N SER A 15 -9.89 6.03 -14.20
CA SER A 15 -9.27 4.71 -14.38
C SER A 15 -8.63 4.63 -15.75
N LYS A 16 -7.37 4.21 -15.78
CA LYS A 16 -6.63 3.85 -16.98
C LYS A 16 -6.84 2.37 -17.32
N SER A 17 -6.52 1.98 -18.55
CA SER A 17 -6.30 0.58 -18.91
C SER A 17 -4.92 0.11 -18.44
N LEU A 18 -4.73 -1.21 -18.31
CA LEU A 18 -3.43 -1.79 -17.99
C LEU A 18 -2.38 -1.38 -19.03
N GLU A 19 -2.70 -1.41 -20.32
CA GLU A 19 -1.75 -1.03 -21.39
C GLU A 19 -1.34 0.44 -21.32
N GLU A 20 -2.21 1.35 -20.88
CA GLU A 20 -1.83 2.75 -20.64
C GLU A 20 -0.85 2.88 -19.47
N VAL A 21 -1.03 2.09 -18.41
CA VAL A 21 -0.07 2.05 -17.29
C VAL A 21 1.26 1.45 -17.75
N ILE A 22 1.23 0.39 -18.55
CA ILE A 22 2.43 -0.22 -19.10
C ILE A 22 3.19 0.75 -20.02
N ALA A 23 2.50 1.45 -20.91
CA ALA A 23 3.12 2.45 -21.79
C ALA A 23 3.79 3.59 -20.98
N LEU A 24 3.22 3.95 -19.83
CA LEU A 24 3.84 4.90 -18.91
C LEU A 24 5.17 4.39 -18.37
N ILE A 25 5.22 3.11 -17.95
CA ILE A 25 6.42 2.48 -17.40
C ILE A 25 7.48 2.31 -18.48
N GLU A 26 7.09 1.85 -19.68
CA GLU A 26 7.97 1.70 -20.83
C GLU A 26 8.59 3.05 -21.24
N ALA A 27 7.86 4.16 -21.11
CA ALA A 27 8.42 5.50 -21.36
C ALA A 27 9.54 5.87 -20.37
N VAL A 28 9.45 5.43 -19.12
CA VAL A 28 10.53 5.61 -18.13
C VAL A 28 11.68 4.64 -18.42
N GLU A 29 11.40 3.37 -18.68
CA GLU A 29 12.44 2.38 -19.01
C GLU A 29 13.27 2.79 -20.24
N ASN A 30 12.64 3.34 -21.27
CA ASN A 30 13.32 3.82 -22.46
C ASN A 30 14.24 5.03 -22.20
N ALA A 31 13.87 5.89 -21.25
CA ALA A 31 14.70 7.02 -20.83
C ALA A 31 15.89 6.59 -19.95
N TYR A 32 15.78 5.43 -19.28
CA TYR A 32 16.79 4.91 -18.35
C TYR A 32 17.18 3.46 -18.68
N PRO A 33 17.79 3.19 -19.84
CA PRO A 33 18.01 1.83 -20.35
C PRO A 33 19.03 1.00 -19.54
N ASN A 34 19.77 1.63 -18.62
CA ASN A 34 20.72 0.96 -17.74
C ASN A 34 20.12 0.60 -16.37
N ASP A 35 18.92 1.08 -16.07
CA ASP A 35 18.22 0.77 -14.84
C ASP A 35 17.56 -0.61 -14.97
N ASN A 36 17.73 -1.47 -13.96
CA ASN A 36 16.94 -2.69 -13.87
C ASN A 36 15.53 -2.39 -13.31
N TRP A 37 14.64 -3.38 -13.35
CA TRP A 37 13.24 -3.21 -12.95
C TRP A 37 13.04 -2.71 -11.50
N LYS A 38 13.95 -3.06 -10.58
CA LYS A 38 13.90 -2.57 -9.18
C LYS A 38 14.24 -1.09 -9.12
N VAL A 39 15.27 -0.66 -9.85
CA VAL A 39 15.68 0.75 -9.95
C VAL A 39 14.58 1.58 -10.61
N ILE A 40 13.93 1.07 -11.66
CA ILE A 40 12.79 1.73 -12.30
C ILE A 40 11.64 1.93 -11.31
N ALA A 41 11.31 0.93 -10.48
CA ALA A 41 10.30 1.10 -9.43
C ALA A 41 10.66 2.19 -8.42
N VAL A 42 11.93 2.30 -8.00
CA VAL A 42 12.41 3.40 -7.14
C VAL A 42 12.19 4.75 -7.82
N ARG A 43 12.49 4.83 -9.12
CA ARG A 43 12.36 6.07 -9.90
C ARG A 43 10.90 6.50 -10.07
N LEU A 44 10.00 5.56 -10.35
CA LEU A 44 8.55 5.80 -10.40
C LEU A 44 8.05 6.30 -9.03
N ARG A 45 8.42 5.61 -7.94
CA ARG A 45 8.12 6.01 -6.56
C ARG A 45 8.62 7.42 -6.27
N LYS A 46 9.90 7.72 -6.49
CA LYS A 46 10.48 9.06 -6.24
C LYS A 46 9.83 10.15 -7.09
N THR A 47 9.20 9.84 -8.22
CA THR A 47 8.53 10.87 -9.03
C THR A 47 7.20 11.32 -8.40
N HIS A 48 6.52 10.42 -7.68
CA HIS A 48 5.27 10.70 -6.98
C HIS A 48 5.50 11.06 -5.49
N TYR A 49 6.18 10.16 -4.78
CA TYR A 49 6.44 10.19 -3.33
C TYR A 49 7.83 10.77 -3.03
N ASN A 50 8.10 11.99 -3.52
CA ASN A 50 9.34 12.70 -3.24
C ASN A 50 9.20 13.56 -1.96
N SER A 51 9.21 12.94 -0.79
CA SER A 51 9.15 13.68 0.47
C SER A 51 10.00 13.05 1.57
N ASP A 52 10.42 13.88 2.51
CA ASP A 52 11.22 13.50 3.68
C ASP A 52 10.59 12.34 4.47
N LEU A 53 9.25 12.26 4.47
CA LEU A 53 8.51 11.17 5.10
C LEU A 53 8.76 9.82 4.43
N TRP A 54 8.75 9.79 3.11
CA TRP A 54 8.99 8.56 2.36
C TRP A 54 10.46 8.15 2.44
N ASP A 55 11.36 9.12 2.48
CA ASP A 55 12.78 8.86 2.68
C ASP A 55 13.05 8.32 4.10
N LEU A 56 12.29 8.73 5.11
CA LEU A 56 12.35 8.15 6.48
C LEU A 56 12.02 6.65 6.48
N PHE A 57 10.98 6.22 5.78
CA PHE A 57 10.64 4.78 5.70
C PHE A 57 11.60 3.99 4.80
N LEU A 58 12.25 4.66 3.85
CA LEU A 58 13.06 4.05 2.79
C LEU A 58 14.53 4.48 2.84
N VAL A 59 15.09 4.69 4.04
CA VAL A 59 16.47 5.18 4.20
C VAL A 59 17.53 4.30 3.52
N GLY A 60 17.28 3.00 3.37
CA GLY A 60 18.17 2.11 2.63
C GLY A 60 17.95 2.04 1.12
N SER A 61 16.95 2.75 0.60
CA SER A 61 16.69 2.83 -0.83
C SER A 61 17.87 3.50 -1.53
N ILE A 62 18.15 3.06 -2.75
CA ILE A 62 19.21 3.66 -3.56
C ILE A 62 18.94 5.15 -3.80
N ASP A 63 19.98 5.94 -3.69
CA ASP A 63 19.89 7.36 -3.98
C ASP A 63 20.01 7.62 -5.48
N ILE A 64 18.86 7.75 -6.12
CA ILE A 64 18.72 8.11 -7.53
C ILE A 64 17.78 9.32 -7.69
N GLU A 65 17.96 10.05 -8.79
CA GLU A 65 17.02 11.11 -9.18
C GLU A 65 15.64 10.53 -9.56
N PRO A 66 14.54 11.29 -9.38
CA PRO A 66 13.24 10.92 -9.94
C PRO A 66 13.26 10.92 -11.48
N ALA A 67 12.24 10.31 -12.09
CA ALA A 67 12.04 10.44 -13.53
C ALA A 67 11.82 11.91 -13.88
N ASN A 68 12.40 12.36 -15.00
CA ASN A 68 12.35 13.76 -15.39
C ASN A 68 12.45 13.89 -16.93
N VAL A 69 12.02 15.06 -17.40
CA VAL A 69 11.99 15.41 -18.83
C VAL A 69 13.38 15.56 -19.46
N GLU A 70 14.40 15.92 -18.67
CA GLU A 70 15.77 16.12 -19.18
C GLU A 70 16.43 14.80 -19.61
N GLN A 71 16.01 13.68 -19.01
CA GLN A 71 16.42 12.33 -19.39
C GLN A 71 15.57 11.73 -20.53
N GLY A 72 14.63 12.51 -21.11
CA GLY A 72 13.84 12.09 -22.26
C GLY A 72 12.47 11.48 -21.94
N VAL A 73 12.03 11.49 -20.67
CA VAL A 73 10.67 11.07 -20.32
C VAL A 73 9.66 12.12 -20.81
N PRO A 74 8.57 11.75 -21.49
CA PRO A 74 7.57 12.71 -21.96
C PRO A 74 6.98 13.56 -20.81
N PRO A 75 6.75 14.88 -21.00
CA PRO A 75 6.16 15.73 -19.96
C PRO A 75 4.83 15.20 -19.42
N SER A 76 3.95 14.68 -20.28
CA SER A 76 2.66 14.10 -19.88
C SER A 76 2.79 12.86 -18.97
N VAL A 77 3.87 12.08 -19.13
CA VAL A 77 4.19 10.95 -18.25
C VAL A 77 4.61 11.47 -16.88
N ILE A 78 5.48 12.50 -16.84
CA ILE A 78 5.89 13.13 -15.58
C ILE A 78 4.70 13.74 -14.84
N ASP A 79 3.82 14.44 -15.54
CA ASP A 79 2.61 15.02 -14.94
C ASP A 79 1.68 13.95 -14.36
N THR A 80 1.52 12.82 -15.07
CA THR A 80 0.74 11.69 -14.59
C THR A 80 1.36 11.05 -13.35
N LEU A 81 2.69 10.83 -13.35
CA LEU A 81 3.42 10.28 -12.22
C LEU A 81 3.34 11.17 -10.98
N LYS A 82 3.53 12.49 -11.14
CA LYS A 82 3.44 13.45 -10.04
C LYS A 82 2.05 13.50 -9.42
N LYS A 83 1.00 13.42 -10.25
CA LYS A 83 -0.40 13.42 -9.78
C LYS A 83 -0.72 12.20 -8.90
N GLY A 84 -0.06 11.06 -9.17
CA GLY A 84 -0.31 9.80 -8.46
C GLY A 84 -1.71 9.26 -8.68
N ASN A 85 -2.14 8.38 -7.77
CA ASN A 85 -3.41 7.62 -7.86
C ASN A 85 -3.61 7.05 -9.27
N ILE A 86 -2.62 6.25 -9.73
CA ILE A 86 -2.60 5.71 -11.08
C ILE A 86 -3.42 4.42 -11.04
N ILE A 87 -4.74 4.61 -11.11
CA ILE A 87 -5.71 3.53 -10.99
C ILE A 87 -5.91 2.85 -12.33
N PHE A 88 -5.91 1.52 -12.35
CA PHE A 88 -6.43 0.73 -13.46
C PHE A 88 -7.36 -0.38 -12.95
N LYS A 89 -8.02 -1.08 -13.89
CA LYS A 89 -8.89 -2.21 -13.59
C LYS A 89 -8.19 -3.52 -13.91
N ASP A 90 -8.10 -4.41 -12.93
CA ASP A 90 -7.58 -5.77 -13.14
C ASP A 90 -8.55 -6.62 -13.98
N PRO A 91 -8.18 -7.86 -14.37
CA PRO A 91 -9.06 -8.73 -15.16
C PRO A 91 -10.43 -9.03 -14.52
N ASN A 92 -10.56 -8.86 -13.21
CA ASN A 92 -11.81 -9.06 -12.45
C ASN A 92 -12.60 -7.76 -12.27
N GLY A 93 -12.11 -6.61 -12.77
CA GLY A 93 -12.74 -5.31 -12.61
C GLY A 93 -12.44 -4.61 -11.27
N ASN A 94 -11.51 -5.13 -10.47
CA ASN A 94 -11.06 -4.46 -9.26
C ASN A 94 -10.19 -3.27 -9.62
N ALA A 95 -10.39 -2.15 -8.93
CA ALA A 95 -9.47 -1.02 -9.05
C ALA A 95 -8.16 -1.37 -8.33
N ILE A 96 -7.03 -1.02 -8.92
CA ILE A 96 -5.69 -1.21 -8.35
C ILE A 96 -4.96 0.12 -8.46
N ASP A 97 -4.38 0.62 -7.37
CA ASP A 97 -3.46 1.75 -7.44
C ASP A 97 -2.04 1.26 -7.71
N MET A 98 -1.52 1.57 -8.89
CA MET A 98 -0.15 1.23 -9.25
C MET A 98 0.86 1.97 -8.36
N THR A 99 0.46 3.07 -7.69
CA THR A 99 1.38 3.80 -6.81
C THR A 99 1.84 3.03 -5.59
N HIS A 100 0.97 2.18 -5.05
CA HIS A 100 1.29 1.25 -3.98
C HIS A 100 2.24 0.14 -4.46
N ILE A 101 2.05 -0.36 -5.68
CA ILE A 101 2.86 -1.44 -6.25
C ILE A 101 4.34 -1.03 -6.34
N TRP A 102 4.68 0.12 -6.95
CA TRP A 102 6.10 0.50 -7.05
C TRP A 102 6.71 0.95 -5.71
N ALA A 103 5.90 1.48 -4.79
CA ALA A 103 6.37 1.78 -3.44
C ALA A 103 6.77 0.50 -2.71
N LEU A 104 5.95 -0.54 -2.80
CA LEU A 104 6.23 -1.84 -2.22
C LEU A 104 7.41 -2.56 -2.91
N ILE A 105 7.50 -2.52 -4.24
CA ILE A 105 8.68 -3.09 -4.95
C ILE A 105 9.97 -2.43 -4.47
N ASN A 106 9.98 -1.10 -4.30
CA ASN A 106 11.13 -0.40 -3.76
C ASN A 106 11.45 -0.87 -2.33
N ALA A 107 10.46 -0.95 -1.45
CA ALA A 107 10.61 -1.43 -0.08
C ALA A 107 11.18 -2.86 0.00
N LEU A 108 10.71 -3.76 -0.87
CA LEU A 108 11.19 -5.14 -0.97
C LEU A 108 12.60 -5.25 -1.56
N SER A 109 12.94 -4.34 -2.48
CA SER A 109 14.26 -4.30 -3.12
C SER A 109 15.35 -3.77 -2.20
N TYR A 110 14.99 -2.87 -1.29
CA TYR A 110 15.91 -2.17 -0.40
C TYR A 110 15.40 -2.17 1.05
N PRO A 111 15.36 -3.35 1.71
CA PRO A 111 14.65 -3.54 2.98
C PRO A 111 15.46 -3.08 4.20
N SER A 112 15.86 -1.81 4.23
CA SER A 112 16.54 -1.22 5.39
C SER A 112 15.78 0.00 5.88
N ILE A 113 15.49 -0.03 7.17
CA ILE A 113 14.84 1.06 7.91
C ILE A 113 15.92 1.90 8.59
N ASP A 114 15.66 3.18 8.79
CA ASP A 114 16.55 4.01 9.62
C ASP A 114 16.62 3.40 11.03
N ALA A 115 17.84 3.13 11.51
CA ALA A 115 18.06 2.65 12.87
C ALA A 115 17.65 3.69 13.93
N GLY A 116 17.42 4.95 13.55
CA GLY A 116 16.85 6.00 14.41
C GLY A 116 15.33 5.89 14.60
N ILE A 117 14.64 4.98 13.90
CA ILE A 117 13.21 4.71 14.09
C ILE A 117 13.06 3.48 15.00
N ASP A 118 13.38 3.66 16.28
CA ASP A 118 13.25 2.60 17.31
C ASP A 118 11.82 2.04 17.40
N ASP A 119 10.81 2.84 17.04
CA ASP A 119 9.38 2.51 17.24
C ASP A 119 8.79 1.53 16.19
N LEU A 120 9.50 1.27 15.08
CA LEU A 120 9.07 0.28 14.06
C LEU A 120 9.71 -1.11 14.25
N SER A 121 10.39 -1.36 15.36
CA SER A 121 11.09 -2.62 15.63
C SER A 121 10.17 -3.85 15.52
N GLY A 122 10.29 -4.65 14.46
CA GLY A 122 9.47 -5.86 14.25
C GLY A 122 8.40 -5.73 13.16
N ILE A 123 8.24 -4.55 12.57
CA ILE A 123 7.53 -4.37 11.29
C ILE A 123 8.59 -4.27 10.19
N SER A 124 8.41 -5.04 9.10
CA SER A 124 9.30 -4.91 7.95
C SER A 124 9.03 -3.61 7.20
N VAL A 125 10.04 -3.04 6.52
CA VAL A 125 9.85 -1.83 5.69
C VAL A 125 8.73 -2.04 4.66
N ALA A 126 8.70 -3.22 4.02
CA ALA A 126 7.66 -3.60 3.07
C ALA A 126 6.26 -3.56 3.70
N ASP A 127 6.07 -4.16 4.88
CA ASP A 127 4.79 -4.11 5.60
C ASP A 127 4.39 -2.67 5.96
N SER A 128 5.33 -1.86 6.46
CA SER A 128 5.07 -0.48 6.90
C SER A 128 4.67 0.47 5.77
N ILE A 129 5.08 0.17 4.53
CA ILE A 129 4.79 0.96 3.32
C ILE A 129 3.58 0.42 2.56
N SER A 130 3.09 -0.76 2.94
CA SER A 130 1.92 -1.40 2.35
C SER A 130 0.80 -1.52 3.38
N TRP A 131 0.22 -2.71 3.51
CA TRP A 131 -1.03 -2.95 4.21
C TRP A 131 -0.99 -2.54 5.69
N VAL A 132 0.15 -2.66 6.38
CA VAL A 132 0.26 -2.21 7.78
C VAL A 132 0.25 -0.70 7.86
N GLY A 133 0.92 -0.03 6.92
CA GLY A 133 0.92 1.42 6.83
C GLY A 133 -0.49 1.96 6.62
N ASP A 134 -1.20 1.41 5.65
CA ASP A 134 -2.57 1.79 5.32
C ASP A 134 -3.50 1.63 6.53
N ILE A 135 -3.65 0.41 7.05
CA ILE A 135 -4.63 0.16 8.11
C ILE A 135 -4.15 0.64 9.48
N GLY A 136 -2.84 0.70 9.73
CA GLY A 136 -2.28 1.25 10.96
C GLY A 136 -2.44 2.77 11.04
N SER A 137 -2.36 3.46 9.89
CA SER A 137 -2.61 4.91 9.82
C SER A 137 -4.06 5.23 10.22
N VAL A 138 -5.03 4.43 9.81
CA VAL A 138 -6.47 4.61 10.15
C VAL A 138 -6.67 4.83 11.64
N VAL A 139 -6.04 4.01 12.49
CA VAL A 139 -6.18 4.09 13.95
C VAL A 139 -5.68 5.43 14.47
N SER A 140 -4.49 5.85 14.05
CA SER A 140 -3.85 7.08 14.54
C SER A 140 -4.55 8.33 14.03
N GLU A 141 -4.88 8.35 12.74
CA GLU A 141 -5.53 9.46 12.04
C GLU A 141 -6.94 9.69 12.60
N TYR A 142 -7.69 8.61 12.88
CA TYR A 142 -9.00 8.67 13.52
C TYR A 142 -8.91 9.28 14.91
N THR A 143 -7.99 8.82 15.76
CA THR A 143 -7.91 9.37 17.12
C THR A 143 -7.46 10.82 17.14
N LEU A 144 -6.51 11.20 16.29
CA LEU A 144 -6.06 12.58 16.18
C LEU A 144 -7.03 13.48 15.38
N LYS A 145 -8.08 12.89 14.79
CA LYS A 145 -9.10 13.58 13.99
C LYS A 145 -8.51 14.44 12.88
N THR A 146 -7.48 13.93 12.21
CA THR A 146 -6.76 14.64 11.15
C THR A 146 -7.66 14.96 9.95
N ARG A 147 -8.75 14.21 9.76
CA ARG A 147 -9.81 14.48 8.77
C ARG A 147 -11.12 14.80 9.49
N PRO A 148 -11.39 16.08 9.81
CA PRO A 148 -12.56 16.47 10.60
C PRO A 148 -13.92 16.23 9.92
N HIS A 149 -13.93 15.81 8.65
CA HIS A 149 -15.13 15.44 7.90
C HIS A 149 -15.42 13.94 7.90
N PHE A 150 -14.53 13.13 8.49
CA PHE A 150 -14.76 11.71 8.72
C PHE A 150 -15.22 11.51 10.17
N ASP A 151 -16.38 10.89 10.34
CA ASP A 151 -17.08 10.72 11.62
C ASP A 151 -16.96 9.29 12.18
N SER A 152 -16.39 8.34 11.43
CA SER A 152 -16.26 6.94 11.86
C SER A 152 -14.94 6.31 11.42
N LEU A 153 -14.50 5.27 12.14
CA LEU A 153 -13.35 4.44 11.75
C LEU A 153 -13.51 3.84 10.35
N GLU A 154 -14.74 3.49 9.94
CA GLU A 154 -15.03 2.97 8.60
C GLU A 154 -14.75 4.01 7.51
N GLN A 155 -15.10 5.28 7.74
CA GLN A 155 -14.78 6.36 6.81
C GLN A 155 -13.28 6.62 6.73
N TYR A 156 -12.57 6.59 7.86
CA TYR A 156 -11.10 6.65 7.86
C TYR A 156 -10.49 5.44 7.13
N PHE A 157 -11.00 4.23 7.38
CA PHE A 157 -10.55 3.01 6.70
C PHE A 157 -10.69 3.14 5.19
N HIS A 158 -11.85 3.56 4.68
CA HIS A 158 -12.01 3.77 3.25
C HIS A 158 -11.18 4.91 2.67
N GLY A 159 -10.83 5.92 3.47
CA GLY A 159 -10.04 7.07 3.04
C GLY A 159 -8.52 6.91 3.10
N TYR A 160 -8.02 5.92 3.85
CA TYR A 160 -6.58 5.62 4.01
C TYR A 160 -6.19 4.20 3.59
N SER A 161 -7.15 3.31 3.40
CA SER A 161 -6.95 1.91 3.06
C SER A 161 -8.00 1.50 2.03
N SER A 162 -8.09 2.29 0.95
CA SER A 162 -9.11 2.07 -0.05
C SER A 162 -8.89 0.71 -0.72
N GLY A 163 -9.93 0.15 -1.33
CA GLY A 163 -9.81 -1.15 -1.99
C GLY A 163 -8.70 -1.18 -3.06
N SER A 164 -8.46 -0.06 -3.75
CA SER A 164 -7.39 0.03 -4.75
C SER A 164 -5.99 -0.03 -4.17
N ASP A 165 -5.83 0.54 -2.98
CA ASP A 165 -4.54 0.62 -2.28
C ASP A 165 -4.20 -0.75 -1.72
N LEU A 166 -5.16 -1.37 -1.02
CA LEU A 166 -5.02 -2.73 -0.47
C LEU A 166 -4.80 -3.78 -1.57
N TYR A 167 -5.43 -3.63 -2.73
CA TYR A 167 -5.12 -4.48 -3.87
C TYR A 167 -3.72 -4.21 -4.43
N GLY A 168 -3.30 -2.95 -4.53
CA GLY A 168 -1.95 -2.56 -4.94
C GLY A 168 -0.88 -3.14 -4.02
N ASP A 169 -1.12 -3.14 -2.72
CA ASP A 169 -0.26 -3.77 -1.71
C ASP A 169 -0.13 -5.29 -1.93
N ILE A 170 -1.24 -5.98 -2.16
CA ILE A 170 -1.25 -7.43 -2.41
C ILE A 170 -0.53 -7.75 -3.73
N ASP A 171 -0.86 -7.02 -4.79
CA ASP A 171 -0.32 -7.24 -6.12
C ASP A 171 1.18 -6.89 -6.20
N GLY A 172 1.65 -5.92 -5.42
CA GLY A 172 3.08 -5.60 -5.33
C GLY A 172 3.91 -6.78 -4.82
N TYR A 173 3.41 -7.55 -3.84
CA TYR A 173 4.03 -8.82 -3.43
C TYR A 173 4.02 -9.84 -4.56
N GLY A 174 2.91 -9.96 -5.28
CA GLY A 174 2.78 -10.87 -6.43
C GLY A 174 3.77 -10.57 -7.56
N ILE A 175 3.87 -9.29 -7.95
CA ILE A 175 4.77 -8.82 -9.00
C ILE A 175 6.24 -9.01 -8.61
N PHE A 176 6.57 -8.83 -7.34
CA PHE A 176 7.94 -9.00 -6.84
C PHE A 176 8.33 -10.48 -6.71
N HIS A 177 7.43 -11.34 -6.24
CA HIS A 177 7.73 -12.74 -5.90
C HIS A 177 7.37 -13.77 -6.98
N GLN A 178 6.76 -13.37 -8.10
CA GLN A 178 6.53 -14.26 -9.24
C GLN A 178 7.85 -14.85 -9.78
N GLU A 179 7.81 -16.13 -10.16
CA GLU A 179 8.97 -16.90 -10.60
C GLU A 179 9.20 -16.70 -12.11
N ILE A 180 9.79 -15.55 -12.47
CA ILE A 180 10.10 -15.16 -13.85
C ILE A 180 11.54 -14.64 -13.96
N ASP A 181 12.03 -14.48 -15.18
CA ASP A 181 13.38 -13.96 -15.44
C ASP A 181 13.61 -12.59 -14.78
N ASP A 182 14.68 -12.47 -13.97
CA ASP A 182 15.04 -11.24 -13.24
C ASP A 182 15.56 -10.13 -14.15
N ASN A 183 15.90 -10.46 -15.41
CA ASN A 183 16.32 -9.47 -16.40
C ASN A 183 15.15 -8.81 -17.14
N LEU A 184 13.90 -9.25 -16.91
CA LEU A 184 12.76 -8.63 -17.54
C LEU A 184 12.57 -7.19 -17.03
N PRO A 185 12.21 -6.24 -17.92
CA PRO A 185 11.82 -4.89 -17.52
C PRO A 185 10.57 -4.93 -16.63
N LEU A 186 10.37 -3.90 -15.81
CA LEU A 186 9.25 -3.79 -14.89
C LEU A 186 7.91 -3.87 -15.64
N SER A 187 7.81 -3.22 -16.79
CA SER A 187 6.65 -3.29 -17.69
C SER A 187 6.29 -4.74 -18.04
N ALA A 188 7.27 -5.53 -18.49
CA ALA A 188 7.06 -6.94 -18.82
C ALA A 188 6.67 -7.77 -17.59
N ARG A 189 7.31 -7.52 -16.43
CA ARG A 189 6.97 -8.21 -15.18
C ARG A 189 5.52 -7.95 -14.75
N ILE A 190 5.05 -6.71 -14.83
CA ILE A 190 3.66 -6.35 -14.50
C ILE A 190 2.69 -6.98 -15.51
N ARG A 191 3.03 -6.92 -16.81
CA ARG A 191 2.23 -7.55 -17.86
C ARG A 191 2.08 -9.06 -17.64
N THR A 192 3.19 -9.77 -17.40
CA THR A 192 3.19 -11.20 -17.07
C THR A 192 2.40 -11.50 -15.80
N TYR A 193 2.51 -10.65 -14.77
CA TYR A 193 1.72 -10.84 -13.56
C TYR A 193 0.21 -10.82 -13.85
N TYR A 194 -0.28 -9.78 -14.51
CA TYR A 194 -1.73 -9.64 -14.78
C TYR A 194 -2.27 -10.60 -15.85
N GLN A 195 -1.41 -11.16 -16.71
CA GLN A 195 -1.80 -12.14 -17.73
C GLN A 195 -1.76 -13.58 -17.19
N ASP A 196 -0.72 -13.94 -16.45
CA ASP A 196 -0.40 -15.34 -16.16
C ASP A 196 -0.47 -15.68 -14.66
N ASN A 197 -0.18 -14.73 -13.77
CA ASN A 197 0.06 -15.02 -12.35
C ASN A 197 -0.96 -14.38 -11.39
N PHE A 198 -1.85 -13.51 -11.85
CA PHE A 198 -2.72 -12.71 -10.96
C PHE A 198 -3.68 -13.55 -10.10
N ASN A 199 -4.05 -14.74 -10.58
CA ASN A 199 -4.88 -15.69 -9.84
C ASN A 199 -4.17 -16.22 -8.58
N ASN A 200 -2.84 -16.09 -8.51
CA ASN A 200 -2.03 -16.48 -7.35
C ASN A 200 -1.77 -15.31 -6.38
N ARG A 201 -2.41 -14.14 -6.55
CA ARG A 201 -2.12 -12.94 -5.73
C ARG A 201 -2.14 -13.19 -4.23
N PHE A 202 -3.16 -13.87 -3.73
CA PHE A 202 -3.28 -14.18 -2.30
C PHE A 202 -2.29 -15.24 -1.83
N HIS A 203 -1.85 -16.13 -2.73
CA HIS A 203 -0.78 -17.08 -2.42
C HIS A 203 0.57 -16.35 -2.24
N TYR A 204 0.90 -15.41 -3.13
CA TYR A 204 2.10 -14.59 -2.98
C TYR A 204 2.05 -13.74 -1.72
N TYR A 205 0.89 -13.12 -1.45
CA TYR A 205 0.66 -12.34 -0.24
C TYR A 205 0.83 -13.17 1.04
N GLU A 206 0.19 -14.35 1.13
CA GLU A 206 0.35 -15.25 2.27
C GLU A 206 1.81 -15.67 2.48
N LYS A 207 2.52 -15.98 1.38
CA LYS A 207 3.94 -16.41 1.43
C LYS A 207 4.84 -15.29 1.94
N ALA A 208 4.59 -14.04 1.53
CA ALA A 208 5.42 -12.91 1.89
C ALA A 208 5.15 -12.39 3.31
N THR A 209 3.88 -12.35 3.71
CA THR A 209 3.46 -11.74 5.00
C THR A 209 3.32 -12.73 6.15
N ASN A 210 3.28 -14.04 5.84
CA ASN A 210 2.87 -15.11 6.74
C ASN A 210 1.42 -15.01 7.26
N ILE A 211 0.59 -14.15 6.68
CA ILE A 211 -0.85 -14.11 6.97
C ILE A 211 -1.51 -15.31 6.28
N LYS A 212 -2.03 -16.22 7.09
CA LYS A 212 -2.65 -17.47 6.64
C LYS A 212 -4.13 -17.30 6.40
N PHE A 213 -4.60 -17.88 5.30
CA PHE A 213 -6.01 -17.99 4.98
C PHE A 213 -6.53 -19.40 5.28
N GLU A 214 -7.74 -19.48 5.79
CA GLU A 214 -8.44 -20.72 6.10
C GLU A 214 -9.67 -20.85 5.20
N ASN A 215 -10.02 -22.09 4.86
CA ASN A 215 -11.25 -22.40 4.13
C ASN A 215 -12.04 -23.42 4.92
N ASN A 216 -13.16 -22.98 5.50
CA ASN A 216 -14.08 -23.82 6.26
C ASN A 216 -15.43 -23.81 5.54
N ASP A 217 -15.87 -24.96 5.00
CA ASP A 217 -17.16 -25.09 4.32
C ASP A 217 -17.41 -24.10 3.15
N ASN A 218 -16.37 -23.76 2.39
CA ASN A 218 -16.37 -22.74 1.32
C ASN A 218 -16.46 -21.29 1.84
N VAL A 219 -16.25 -21.07 3.13
CA VAL A 219 -16.07 -19.73 3.71
C VAL A 219 -14.57 -19.51 3.87
N PHE A 220 -14.05 -18.53 3.13
CA PHE A 220 -12.66 -18.10 3.26
C PHE A 220 -12.54 -17.10 4.39
N SER A 221 -11.60 -17.32 5.29
CA SER A 221 -11.33 -16.44 6.44
C SER A 221 -9.83 -16.16 6.61
N VAL A 222 -9.50 -14.99 7.16
CA VAL A 222 -8.15 -14.78 7.69
C VAL A 222 -8.01 -15.61 8.96
N SER A 223 -6.95 -16.42 9.08
CA SER A 223 -6.79 -17.29 10.25
C SER A 223 -6.77 -16.48 11.54
N GLY A 224 -7.45 -16.97 12.58
CA GLY A 224 -7.44 -16.33 13.89
C GLY A 224 -6.04 -16.24 14.49
N ALA A 225 -5.14 -17.17 14.13
CA ALA A 225 -3.74 -17.13 14.50
C ALA A 225 -2.99 -15.98 13.84
N SER A 226 -3.21 -15.70 12.54
CA SER A 226 -2.61 -14.55 11.87
C SER A 226 -3.19 -13.23 12.37
N VAL A 227 -4.50 -13.16 12.62
CA VAL A 227 -5.12 -11.97 13.24
C VAL A 227 -4.43 -11.64 14.57
N LYS A 228 -4.33 -12.61 15.48
CA LYS A 228 -3.79 -12.42 16.82
C LYS A 228 -2.27 -12.20 16.87
N ASN A 229 -1.51 -12.93 16.07
CA ASN A 229 -0.06 -12.99 16.21
C ASN A 229 0.71 -12.18 15.16
N ILE A 230 0.05 -11.72 14.10
CA ILE A 230 0.69 -10.97 13.00
C ILE A 230 0.01 -9.62 12.80
N ILE A 231 -1.29 -9.62 12.48
CA ILE A 231 -2.01 -8.41 12.06
C ILE A 231 -2.17 -7.45 13.25
N GLU A 232 -2.86 -7.86 14.32
CA GLU A 232 -3.13 -6.98 15.47
C GLU A 232 -1.84 -6.39 16.09
N PRO A 233 -0.76 -7.17 16.34
CA PRO A 233 0.48 -6.61 16.86
C PRO A 233 1.14 -5.58 15.93
N LYS A 234 1.21 -5.86 14.61
CA LYS A 234 1.81 -4.94 13.64
C LYS A 234 1.00 -3.66 13.49
N VAL A 235 -0.34 -3.77 13.42
CA VAL A 235 -1.23 -2.62 13.33
C VAL A 235 -1.11 -1.75 14.57
N LYS A 236 -1.13 -2.36 15.77
CA LYS A 236 -0.93 -1.62 17.02
C LYS A 236 0.40 -0.87 17.02
N GLN A 237 1.48 -1.57 16.67
CA GLN A 237 2.80 -0.99 16.69
C GLN A 237 2.95 0.15 15.67
N PHE A 238 2.47 -0.03 14.44
CA PHE A 238 2.50 1.03 13.45
C PHE A 238 1.64 2.22 13.89
N ALA A 239 0.47 1.98 14.48
CA ALA A 239 -0.37 3.06 15.01
C ALA A 239 0.33 3.87 16.11
N SER A 240 1.08 3.22 17.02
CA SER A 240 1.92 3.95 18.00
C SER A 240 2.95 4.85 17.30
N PHE A 241 3.71 4.28 16.37
CA PHE A 241 4.73 5.01 15.63
C PHE A 241 4.12 6.18 14.84
N TRP A 242 3.02 5.93 14.11
CA TRP A 242 2.38 6.94 13.28
C TRP A 242 1.77 8.06 14.11
N THR A 243 1.15 7.73 15.24
CA THR A 243 0.68 8.73 16.21
C THR A 243 1.84 9.61 16.70
N LEU A 244 2.97 9.01 17.10
CA LEU A 244 4.16 9.76 17.51
C LEU A 244 4.66 10.70 16.41
N HIS A 245 4.70 10.21 15.17
CA HIS A 245 5.09 10.99 14.01
C HIS A 245 4.17 12.20 13.81
N LEU A 246 2.85 11.97 13.74
CA LEU A 246 1.84 13.02 13.57
C LEU A 246 1.89 14.07 14.70
N CYS A 247 2.14 13.64 15.93
CA CYS A 247 2.26 14.55 17.05
C CYS A 247 3.48 15.47 16.93
N ARG A 248 4.63 14.93 16.51
CA ARG A 248 5.85 15.71 16.29
C ARG A 248 5.72 16.69 15.11
N SER A 249 5.00 16.31 14.06
CA SER A 249 4.86 17.12 12.85
C SER A 249 3.80 18.22 12.95
N SER A 250 2.82 18.07 13.86
CA SER A 250 1.61 18.92 13.89
C SER A 250 1.46 19.76 15.17
N ASP A 251 2.52 19.94 15.96
CA ASP A 251 2.50 20.60 17.27
C ASP A 251 1.47 20.03 18.28
N PHE A 252 0.98 18.80 18.08
CA PHE A 252 0.13 18.16 19.07
C PHE A 252 0.96 17.83 20.31
N GLN A 253 0.53 18.29 21.49
CA GLN A 253 1.16 17.89 22.76
C GLN A 253 0.82 16.43 23.08
N CYS A 254 1.58 15.50 22.51
CA CYS A 254 1.50 14.09 22.84
C CYS A 254 2.68 13.73 23.75
N PHE A 255 2.38 13.36 25.00
CA PHE A 255 3.38 12.81 25.89
C PHE A 255 3.52 11.30 25.58
N VAL A 256 4.75 10.84 25.34
CA VAL A 256 5.07 9.46 24.93
C VAL A 256 4.46 8.42 25.89
N ASP A 257 4.48 8.69 27.20
CA ASP A 257 3.96 7.80 28.24
C ASP A 257 2.43 7.66 28.26
N ASP A 258 1.73 8.47 27.45
CA ASP A 258 0.28 8.50 27.36
C ASP A 258 -0.26 7.96 26.04
N ILE A 259 0.56 7.59 25.06
CA ILE A 259 0.08 7.23 23.71
C ILE A 259 -0.82 6.00 23.73
N ASP A 260 -0.33 4.89 24.28
CA ASP A 260 -1.08 3.65 24.42
C ASP A 260 -2.32 3.77 25.34
N LYS A 261 -2.42 4.84 26.15
CA LYS A 261 -3.52 5.05 27.11
C LYS A 261 -4.51 6.14 26.69
N LYS A 262 -4.07 7.14 25.92
CA LYS A 262 -4.86 8.32 25.54
C LYS A 262 -5.21 8.36 24.06
N PHE A 263 -4.42 7.74 23.18
CA PHE A 263 -4.48 8.04 21.75
C PHE A 263 -4.97 6.91 20.85
N TYR A 264 -5.33 5.74 21.37
CA TYR A 264 -6.25 4.82 20.69
C TYR A 264 -6.60 3.67 21.66
N SER A 265 -7.81 3.14 21.56
CA SER A 265 -8.22 2.01 22.40
C SER A 265 -7.89 0.68 21.72
N GLY A 266 -7.68 -0.37 22.51
CA GLY A 266 -7.62 -1.73 21.96
C GLY A 266 -8.91 -2.14 21.23
N ALA A 267 -10.02 -1.40 21.41
CA ALA A 267 -11.25 -1.61 20.63
C ALA A 267 -11.12 -1.03 19.21
N ASP A 268 -10.52 0.16 19.04
CA ASP A 268 -10.32 0.78 17.73
C ASP A 268 -9.42 -0.07 16.83
N VAL A 269 -8.31 -0.58 17.40
CA VAL A 269 -7.42 -1.54 16.70
C VAL A 269 -8.20 -2.77 16.25
N LYS A 270 -9.01 -3.37 17.14
CA LYS A 270 -9.83 -4.54 16.79
C LYS A 270 -10.86 -4.25 15.71
N THR A 271 -11.47 -3.06 15.73
CA THR A 271 -12.42 -2.65 14.69
C THR A 271 -11.73 -2.53 13.34
N VAL A 272 -10.57 -1.86 13.27
CA VAL A 272 -9.81 -1.73 12.01
C VAL A 272 -9.33 -3.08 11.49
N VAL A 273 -8.80 -3.93 12.37
CA VAL A 273 -8.40 -5.30 12.03
C VAL A 273 -9.60 -6.10 11.53
N SER A 274 -10.77 -5.96 12.15
CA SER A 274 -12.01 -6.60 11.68
C SER A 274 -12.43 -6.11 10.30
N LEU A 275 -12.37 -4.79 10.03
CA LEU A 275 -12.70 -4.23 8.71
C LEU A 275 -11.77 -4.79 7.63
N TYR A 276 -10.46 -4.83 7.92
CA TYR A 276 -9.46 -5.40 7.02
C TYR A 276 -9.69 -6.90 6.79
N SER A 277 -9.94 -7.69 7.84
CA SER A 277 -10.26 -9.11 7.70
C SER A 277 -11.52 -9.33 6.87
N THR A 278 -12.62 -8.61 7.13
CA THR A 278 -13.85 -8.71 6.36
C THR A 278 -13.66 -8.33 4.89
N TRP A 279 -12.86 -7.29 4.61
CA TRP A 279 -12.49 -6.93 3.24
C TRP A 279 -11.77 -8.09 2.55
N MET A 280 -10.76 -8.66 3.21
CA MET A 280 -9.96 -9.78 2.68
C MET A 280 -10.80 -11.03 2.42
N GLU A 281 -11.70 -11.36 3.32
CA GLU A 281 -12.67 -12.46 3.20
C GLU A 281 -13.55 -12.33 1.97
N THR A 282 -14.05 -11.13 1.74
CA THR A 282 -14.86 -10.81 0.56
C THR A 282 -14.04 -11.03 -0.71
N GLN A 283 -12.80 -10.52 -0.76
CA GLN A 283 -11.96 -10.65 -1.95
C GLN A 283 -11.54 -12.10 -2.23
N LEU A 284 -11.26 -12.89 -1.17
CA LEU A 284 -10.92 -14.31 -1.29
C LEU A 284 -12.10 -15.14 -1.79
N ALA A 285 -13.32 -14.85 -1.33
CA ALA A 285 -14.54 -15.51 -1.79
C ALA A 285 -14.78 -15.25 -3.29
N GLU A 286 -14.59 -14.00 -3.73
CA GLU A 286 -14.68 -13.62 -5.14
C GLU A 286 -13.63 -14.33 -5.99
N ALA A 287 -12.35 -14.29 -5.58
CA ALA A 287 -11.26 -14.97 -6.30
C ALA A 287 -11.49 -16.48 -6.44
N SER A 288 -12.02 -17.12 -5.40
CA SER A 288 -12.28 -18.56 -5.39
C SER A 288 -13.46 -18.97 -6.27
N SER A 289 -14.41 -18.05 -6.50
CA SER A 289 -15.56 -18.29 -7.39
C SER A 289 -15.16 -18.38 -8.87
N LEU A 290 -14.02 -17.78 -9.25
CA LEU A 290 -13.51 -17.74 -10.63
C LEU A 290 -12.74 -19.00 -11.04
N ILE A 291 -12.42 -19.87 -10.08
CA ILE A 291 -11.68 -21.13 -10.31
C ILE A 291 -12.66 -22.31 -10.58
N ARG A 292 -13.98 -22.10 -10.44
CA ARG A 292 -15.03 -23.11 -10.68
C ARG A 292 -15.61 -23.03 -12.09
#